data_AF-A0A3M2FIZ7-F1
#
_entry.id   AF-A0A3M2FIZ7-F1
#
_cell.length_a   1.000
_cell.length_b   1.000
_cell.length_c   1.000
_cell.angle_alpha   90.00
_cell.angle_beta   90.00
_cell.angle_gamma   90.00
#
_symmetry.space_group_name_H-M   'P 1'
#
loop_
_entity.id
_entity.type
_entity.pdbx_description
1 polymer ?
#
loop_
_entity_poly.entity_id
_entity_poly.type
_entity_poly.pdbx_seq_one_letter_code
_entity_poly.pdbx_strand_id
1 'polypeptide(L)'
;MGGAGAVDRPLARRTAAADPHPRRAARPVATAPAPRTPARPGGGVRPSQNPIDMTRERLRWRLGGLGLALALLLGACMTTQEANQARRERQERATARARSEMLVQLSLAAPDTSVRTIQLYGVDPATGMPSETALPVYRARSAPLVLEFDVLRSNGRPLSVYFYHADRRWRRDLSPGEYLTGFQRDDLLNYTLSRGTQVPYVHYTYRFPNDRIQFEISGNYILRVTEQGNEDAVLFEHPFFVAEQAMPVDLTLESVMVGGQGSPSVQPAVFFRPPEALQGQVFDFSTCFVRNGRYEWARCTDQPSLTQQPLLHFYLQPETAFEPLAAEYYVDLGALRVGSRIARTDLSTSPFRILLEPDYARFSADAFAPRLNGQPVVSAAVRSVNDPDVAAEYVSVRFAYVPPDDRPFDAEVILTGSFNRWRIDPANRLRWVPDEQRYVVDVLLKQGAYEYAYFSRDARLRRELRSNLPRTDNLYTAFVYYRDLLRNTDRLLAVEQVVSY
;
A
#
# COMPACT_ATOMS: atom_id res chain seq x y z
N MET A 1 60.15 26.22 -3.78
CA MET A 1 60.17 25.84 -5.21
C MET A 1 58.71 25.88 -5.65
N GLY A 2 58.15 26.98 -6.17
CA GLY A 2 58.40 27.64 -7.46
C GLY A 2 57.41 27.04 -8.49
N GLY A 3 56.58 27.74 -9.27
CA GLY A 3 56.21 29.15 -9.49
C GLY A 3 54.81 29.16 -10.16
N ALA A 4 53.95 30.16 -9.93
CA ALA A 4 53.72 31.34 -10.79
C ALA A 4 53.36 31.05 -12.26
N GLY A 5 52.18 31.52 -12.69
CA GLY A 5 51.77 31.60 -14.09
C GLY A 5 50.34 32.14 -14.27
N ALA A 6 50.19 33.46 -14.25
CA ALA A 6 48.98 34.19 -14.63
C ALA A 6 49.20 34.85 -16.00
N VAL A 7 48.22 34.83 -16.91
CA VAL A 7 48.04 35.83 -17.98
C VAL A 7 46.54 36.01 -18.27
N ASP A 8 46.21 37.25 -18.57
CA ASP A 8 44.93 37.94 -18.52
C ASP A 8 44.43 38.31 -19.95
N ARG A 9 43.11 38.14 -20.23
CA ARG A 9 42.18 39.03 -21.02
C ARG A 9 42.45 39.41 -22.51
N PRO A 10 41.53 40.12 -23.25
CA PRO A 10 40.05 40.28 -23.20
C PRO A 10 39.27 40.43 -24.58
N LEU A 11 37.92 40.61 -24.50
CA LEU A 11 37.04 41.59 -25.21
C LEU A 11 36.42 41.35 -26.64
N ALA A 12 35.07 41.34 -26.71
CA ALA A 12 34.17 42.19 -27.56
C ALA A 12 32.69 41.67 -27.42
N ARG A 13 31.66 42.34 -26.86
CA ARG A 13 30.90 43.60 -27.11
C ARG A 13 30.05 43.66 -28.42
N ARG A 14 28.71 43.70 -28.26
CA ARG A 14 27.67 44.48 -29.01
C ARG A 14 26.37 44.47 -28.16
N THR A 15 25.97 45.54 -27.44
CA THR A 15 25.07 46.69 -27.80
C THR A 15 23.73 46.26 -28.42
N ALA A 16 22.48 46.55 -27.98
CA ALA A 16 21.77 47.57 -27.16
C ALA A 16 20.72 48.36 -28.01
N ALA A 17 19.59 48.71 -27.36
CA ALA A 17 18.48 49.64 -27.73
C ALA A 17 17.31 49.09 -28.58
N ALA A 18 16.04 49.54 -28.50
CA ALA A 18 15.16 50.25 -27.53
C ALA A 18 13.79 50.48 -28.25
N ASP A 19 12.64 50.22 -27.58
CA ASP A 19 11.28 50.86 -27.58
C ASP A 19 10.59 51.42 -28.88
N PRO A 20 9.28 51.82 -28.95
CA PRO A 20 8.26 52.02 -27.90
C PRO A 20 6.78 51.55 -28.19
N HIS A 21 5.94 51.70 -27.16
CA HIS A 21 4.45 51.69 -27.08
C HIS A 21 3.65 52.51 -28.13
N PRO A 22 2.31 52.32 -28.27
CA PRO A 22 1.36 53.18 -27.54
C PRO A 22 0.07 52.52 -26.99
N ARG A 23 -0.49 53.23 -26.00
CA ARG A 23 -1.73 53.09 -25.23
C ARG A 23 -3.02 53.10 -26.08
N ARG A 24 -4.10 52.50 -25.56
CA ARG A 24 -5.46 53.08 -25.64
C ARG A 24 -6.33 52.75 -24.42
N ALA A 25 -7.13 53.74 -24.05
CA ALA A 25 -7.83 53.89 -22.79
C ALA A 25 -9.34 53.54 -22.87
N ALA A 26 -9.89 53.14 -21.71
CA ALA A 26 -11.18 53.50 -21.10
C ALA A 26 -12.49 53.53 -21.93
N ARG A 27 -13.53 52.80 -21.47
CA ARG A 27 -14.64 53.33 -20.63
C ARG A 27 -15.73 52.26 -20.33
N PRO A 28 -16.56 52.48 -19.27
CA PRO A 28 -17.47 51.50 -18.65
C PRO A 28 -18.90 51.59 -19.22
N VAL A 29 -19.84 50.72 -18.80
CA VAL A 29 -21.29 51.04 -18.64
C VAL A 29 -22.11 49.86 -18.04
N ALA A 30 -23.02 50.25 -17.13
CA ALA A 30 -24.32 49.70 -16.74
C ALA A 30 -24.50 48.51 -15.76
N THR A 31 -25.02 48.93 -14.60
CA THR A 31 -25.78 48.26 -13.54
C THR A 31 -27.23 47.87 -13.88
N ALA A 32 -27.67 46.74 -13.30
CA ALA A 32 -29.00 46.39 -12.73
C ALA A 32 -30.21 46.14 -13.67
N PRO A 33 -31.37 45.56 -13.21
CA PRO A 33 -31.68 44.80 -11.97
C PRO A 33 -32.46 43.46 -12.19
N ALA A 34 -32.69 42.75 -11.07
CA ALA A 34 -33.55 41.58 -10.90
C ALA A 34 -35.07 41.85 -11.04
N PRO A 35 -35.93 40.82 -11.25
CA PRO A 35 -37.36 40.92 -11.00
C PRO A 35 -37.81 40.19 -9.72
N ARG A 36 -38.78 40.83 -9.08
CA ARG A 36 -39.47 40.49 -7.83
C ARG A 36 -40.55 39.42 -8.02
N THR A 37 -40.78 38.68 -6.93
CA THR A 37 -41.97 37.89 -6.60
C THR A 37 -43.26 38.73 -6.59
N PRO A 38 -44.43 38.14 -6.90
CA PRO A 38 -45.71 38.68 -6.46
C PRO A 38 -46.41 37.81 -5.41
N ALA A 39 -47.15 38.51 -4.55
CA ALA A 39 -47.87 38.03 -3.38
C ALA A 39 -49.31 37.59 -3.68
N ARG A 40 -49.89 36.90 -2.70
CA ARG A 40 -51.29 36.46 -2.53
C ARG A 40 -52.35 37.58 -2.66
N PRO A 41 -53.61 37.18 -2.86
CA PRO A 41 -54.76 37.57 -2.02
C PRO A 41 -55.47 36.30 -1.46
N GLY A 42 -56.29 36.27 -0.42
CA GLY A 42 -56.98 37.29 0.37
C GLY A 42 -58.50 36.99 0.40
N GLY A 43 -59.04 36.54 1.56
CA GLY A 43 -60.48 36.48 1.92
C GLY A 43 -61.31 35.33 1.33
N GLY A 44 -62.31 34.72 1.97
CA GLY A 44 -63.00 34.95 3.24
C GLY A 44 -64.47 34.47 3.14
N VAL A 45 -64.98 33.88 4.23
CA VAL A 45 -66.41 33.84 4.66
C VAL A 45 -67.31 32.65 4.23
N ARG A 46 -67.91 32.01 5.25
CA ARG A 46 -69.01 31.01 5.28
C ARG A 46 -70.40 31.70 5.25
N PRO A 47 -71.51 30.98 4.97
CA PRO A 47 -72.41 30.50 6.05
C PRO A 47 -73.04 29.10 5.75
N SER A 48 -73.15 28.18 6.72
CA SER A 48 -74.29 27.84 7.60
C SER A 48 -75.62 27.45 6.91
N GLN A 49 -76.09 26.20 7.13
CA GLN A 49 -77.31 25.83 7.89
C GLN A 49 -77.68 24.34 7.72
N ASN A 50 -78.09 23.71 8.83
CA ASN A 50 -78.67 22.37 9.04
C ASN A 50 -80.12 22.27 8.46
N PRO A 51 -80.97 21.22 8.67
CA PRO A 51 -80.85 19.93 9.38
C PRO A 51 -81.43 18.71 8.60
N ILE A 52 -81.42 17.50 9.19
CA ILE A 52 -82.59 16.61 9.37
C ILE A 52 -82.15 15.33 10.11
N ASP A 53 -83.13 14.79 10.82
CA ASP A 53 -83.09 14.05 12.06
C ASP A 53 -83.31 12.52 11.86
N MET A 54 -83.07 11.79 12.95
CA MET A 54 -83.65 10.50 13.35
C MET A 54 -83.19 9.14 12.75
N THR A 55 -82.38 8.49 13.59
CA THR A 55 -82.63 7.18 14.23
C THR A 55 -82.20 5.86 13.57
N ARG A 56 -81.66 5.01 14.47
CA ARG A 56 -81.41 3.56 14.43
C ARG A 56 -80.20 3.08 13.61
N GLU A 57 -79.08 2.86 14.31
CA GLU A 57 -78.63 1.51 14.66
C GLU A 57 -77.34 1.59 15.49
N ARG A 58 -77.42 1.08 16.72
CA ARG A 58 -76.25 0.79 17.55
C ARG A 58 -75.66 -0.52 17.07
N LEU A 59 -74.34 -0.64 17.32
CA LEU A 59 -73.61 -1.90 17.48
C LEU A 59 -73.02 -2.50 16.19
N ARG A 60 -71.90 -1.93 15.69
CA ARG A 60 -70.82 -2.70 15.00
C ARG A 60 -69.56 -1.92 14.58
N TRP A 61 -69.16 -0.82 15.22
CA TRP A 61 -67.91 -0.12 14.81
C TRP A 61 -67.09 0.44 15.98
N ARG A 62 -66.70 -0.42 16.94
CA ARG A 62 -65.69 -0.07 17.96
C ARG A 62 -64.56 -1.09 18.13
N LEU A 63 -64.39 -2.01 17.18
CA LEU A 63 -63.26 -2.97 17.18
C LEU A 63 -62.35 -2.88 15.94
N GLY A 64 -62.71 -2.10 14.91
CA GLY A 64 -61.85 -1.90 13.73
C GLY A 64 -60.86 -0.73 13.83
N GLY A 65 -61.12 0.26 14.69
CA GLY A 65 -60.28 1.46 14.82
C GLY A 65 -59.09 1.30 15.77
N LEU A 66 -59.15 0.36 16.72
CA LEU A 66 -58.05 0.11 17.65
C LEU A 66 -56.96 -0.81 17.03
N GLY A 67 -57.35 -1.69 16.10
CA GLY A 67 -56.42 -2.58 15.40
C GLY A 67 -55.50 -1.85 14.42
N LEU A 68 -55.97 -0.77 13.77
CA LEU A 68 -55.16 -0.02 12.82
C LEU A 68 -54.19 0.96 13.51
N ALA A 69 -54.57 1.53 14.65
CA ALA A 69 -53.67 2.36 15.46
C ALA A 69 -52.59 1.51 16.17
N LEU A 70 -52.92 0.28 16.59
CA LEU A 70 -51.94 -0.64 17.15
C LEU A 70 -51.02 -1.24 16.07
N ALA A 71 -51.52 -1.49 14.86
CA ALA A 71 -50.69 -1.93 13.73
C ALA A 71 -49.76 -0.83 13.20
N LEU A 72 -50.16 0.45 13.27
CA LEU A 72 -49.30 1.59 12.91
C LEU A 72 -48.27 1.95 14.01
N LEU A 73 -48.52 1.56 15.28
CA LEU A 73 -47.54 1.69 16.36
C LEU A 73 -46.57 0.50 16.45
N LEU A 74 -46.97 -0.68 15.95
CA LEU A 74 -46.10 -1.87 15.90
C LEU A 74 -45.16 -1.90 14.68
N GLY A 75 -45.44 -1.11 13.63
CA GLY A 75 -44.55 -0.96 12.47
C GLY A 75 -43.39 0.04 12.66
N ALA A 76 -43.38 0.80 13.76
CA ALA A 76 -42.43 1.88 14.02
C ALA A 76 -41.56 1.67 15.28
N CYS A 77 -41.59 0.49 15.87
CA CYS A 77 -40.63 0.08 16.90
C CYS A 77 -39.61 -0.88 16.29
N MET A 78 -38.72 -0.37 15.43
CA MET A 78 -37.37 -0.97 15.43
C MET A 78 -36.88 -0.80 16.85
N THR A 79 -36.56 -1.91 17.51
CA THR A 79 -35.94 -1.83 18.84
C THR A 79 -34.71 -0.93 18.73
N THR A 80 -34.39 -0.15 19.76
CA THR A 80 -33.20 0.72 19.76
C THR A 80 -31.93 -0.08 19.41
N GLN A 81 -31.92 -1.37 19.73
CA GLN A 81 -30.88 -2.32 19.36
C GLN A 81 -30.82 -2.61 17.86
N GLU A 82 -31.94 -2.90 17.19
CA GLU A 82 -32.01 -3.11 15.73
C GLU A 82 -31.71 -1.82 14.96
N ALA A 83 -32.19 -0.67 15.43
CA ALA A 83 -31.88 0.62 14.83
C ALA A 83 -30.39 0.95 14.94
N ASN A 84 -29.77 0.65 16.08
CA ASN A 84 -28.33 0.80 16.28
C ASN A 84 -27.52 -0.18 15.42
N GLN A 85 -27.96 -1.43 15.28
CA GLN A 85 -27.31 -2.42 14.43
C GLN A 85 -27.39 -2.00 12.95
N ALA A 86 -28.56 -1.60 12.46
CA ALA A 86 -28.73 -1.13 11.09
C ALA A 86 -27.89 0.12 10.79
N ARG A 87 -27.74 1.02 11.77
CA ARG A 87 -26.86 2.20 11.65
C ARG A 87 -25.39 1.80 11.56
N ARG A 88 -24.93 0.84 12.38
CA ARG A 88 -23.57 0.28 12.31
C ARG A 88 -23.29 -0.36 10.97
N GLU A 89 -24.18 -1.21 10.47
CA GLU A 89 -24.04 -1.87 9.18
C GLU A 89 -23.97 -0.88 8.01
N ARG A 90 -24.79 0.19 8.04
CA ARG A 90 -24.72 1.26 7.03
C ARG A 90 -23.39 2.01 7.08
N GLN A 91 -22.91 2.32 8.28
CA GLN A 91 -21.64 3.00 8.48
C GLN A 91 -20.46 2.13 8.00
N GLU A 92 -20.44 0.85 8.37
CA GLU A 92 -19.44 -0.12 7.91
C GLU A 92 -19.41 -0.25 6.38
N ARG A 93 -20.58 -0.30 5.73
CA ARG A 93 -20.68 -0.34 4.26
C ARG A 93 -20.15 0.94 3.62
N ALA A 94 -20.48 2.10 4.18
CA ALA A 94 -19.99 3.39 3.67
C ALA A 94 -18.46 3.49 3.80
N THR A 95 -17.91 3.10 4.96
CA THR A 95 -16.47 3.05 5.21
C THR A 95 -15.76 2.06 4.28
N ALA A 96 -16.32 0.86 4.10
CA ALA A 96 -15.76 -0.14 3.17
C ALA A 96 -15.73 0.38 1.73
N ARG A 97 -16.79 1.07 1.30
CA ARG A 97 -16.85 1.69 -0.03
C ARG A 97 -15.80 2.80 -0.19
N ALA A 98 -15.72 3.74 0.75
CA ALA A 98 -14.75 4.83 0.72
C ALA A 98 -13.31 4.31 0.66
N ARG A 99 -13.00 3.23 1.39
CA ARG A 99 -11.69 2.58 1.33
C ARG A 99 -11.43 1.91 -0.01
N SER A 100 -12.41 1.22 -0.57
CA SER A 100 -12.27 0.60 -1.89
C SER A 100 -12.01 1.64 -2.99
N GLU A 101 -12.59 2.83 -2.88
CA GLU A 101 -12.38 3.94 -3.82
C GLU A 101 -11.00 4.61 -3.65
N MET A 102 -10.35 4.42 -2.50
CA MET A 102 -9.05 5.01 -2.15
C MET A 102 -7.87 4.05 -2.37
N LEU A 103 -8.14 2.76 -2.56
CA LEU A 103 -7.11 1.76 -2.84
C LEU A 103 -6.52 1.99 -4.22
N VAL A 104 -5.20 2.02 -4.26
CA VAL A 104 -4.44 2.19 -5.49
C VAL A 104 -4.36 0.85 -6.24
N GLN A 105 -4.80 0.83 -7.50
CA GLN A 105 -4.74 -0.36 -8.34
C GLN A 105 -3.34 -0.54 -8.94
N LEU A 106 -2.42 -1.07 -8.15
CA LEU A 106 -1.13 -1.52 -8.65
C LEU A 106 -1.31 -2.88 -9.35
N SER A 107 -1.30 -2.87 -10.69
CA SER A 107 -1.34 -4.07 -11.51
C SER A 107 0.06 -4.41 -12.00
N LEU A 108 0.60 -5.52 -11.51
CA LEU A 108 1.92 -6.04 -11.88
C LEU A 108 1.74 -7.41 -12.52
N ALA A 109 2.61 -7.75 -13.46
CA ALA A 109 2.71 -9.11 -13.97
C ALA A 109 2.97 -10.09 -12.80
N ALA A 110 2.21 -11.20 -12.79
CA ALA A 110 2.45 -12.28 -11.85
C ALA A 110 3.86 -12.85 -12.12
N PRO A 111 4.69 -13.10 -11.08
CA PRO A 111 5.97 -13.74 -11.27
C PRO A 111 5.81 -15.13 -11.87
N ASP A 112 6.72 -15.48 -12.80
CA ASP A 112 6.91 -16.82 -13.30
C ASP A 112 7.20 -17.78 -12.13
N THR A 113 6.67 -18.99 -12.20
CA THR A 113 6.72 -19.96 -11.09
C THR A 113 8.15 -20.43 -10.77
N SER A 114 9.07 -20.29 -11.72
CA SER A 114 10.50 -20.59 -11.55
C SER A 114 11.27 -19.46 -10.85
N VAL A 115 10.73 -18.24 -10.76
CA VAL A 115 11.38 -17.12 -10.07
C VAL A 115 10.97 -17.11 -8.60
N ARG A 116 11.94 -16.98 -7.71
CA ARG A 116 11.75 -17.00 -6.26
C ARG A 116 12.57 -15.92 -5.57
N THR A 117 12.16 -15.59 -4.35
CA THR A 117 12.88 -14.69 -3.44
C THR A 117 13.26 -13.37 -4.11
N ILE A 118 12.26 -12.74 -4.74
CA ILE A 118 12.44 -11.42 -5.37
C ILE A 118 12.55 -10.39 -4.25
N GLN A 119 13.70 -9.73 -4.18
CA GLN A 119 14.02 -8.66 -3.23
C GLN A 119 14.42 -7.43 -4.03
N LEU A 120 13.79 -6.29 -3.72
CA LEU A 120 14.21 -5.00 -4.26
C LEU A 120 14.24 -4.01 -3.12
N TYR A 121 15.44 -3.54 -2.80
CA TYR A 121 15.64 -2.73 -1.61
C TYR A 121 16.60 -1.58 -1.87
N GLY A 122 16.41 -0.55 -1.06
CA GLY A 122 17.23 0.64 -1.09
C GLY A 122 18.25 0.64 0.05
N VAL A 123 18.57 1.86 0.45
CA VAL A 123 19.55 2.16 1.48
C VAL A 123 18.83 2.36 2.80
N ASP A 124 19.34 1.73 3.86
CA ASP A 124 18.92 2.03 5.22
C ASP A 124 19.41 3.45 5.60
N PRO A 125 18.50 4.39 5.93
CA PRO A 125 18.88 5.75 6.30
C PRO A 125 19.83 5.83 7.51
N ALA A 126 19.77 4.87 8.43
CA ALA A 126 20.59 4.88 9.64
C ALA A 126 22.05 4.50 9.37
N THR A 127 22.29 3.57 8.44
CA THR A 127 23.63 3.05 8.13
C THR A 127 24.21 3.62 6.85
N GLY A 128 23.38 4.17 5.96
CA GLY A 128 23.79 4.60 4.63
C GLY A 128 24.15 3.44 3.69
N MET A 129 23.85 2.20 4.07
CA MET A 129 24.16 0.98 3.31
C MET A 129 22.89 0.30 2.79
N PRO A 130 22.96 -0.46 1.67
CA PRO A 130 21.84 -1.29 1.23
C PRO A 130 21.39 -2.26 2.33
N SER A 131 20.08 -2.41 2.50
CA SER A 131 19.49 -3.33 3.49
C SER A 131 18.23 -3.98 2.93
N GLU A 132 18.09 -5.30 3.07
CA GLU A 132 16.92 -6.08 2.62
C GLU A 132 15.59 -5.60 3.24
N THR A 133 15.64 -4.87 4.35
CA THR A 133 14.47 -4.28 5.02
C THR A 133 14.17 -2.84 4.59
N ALA A 134 15.04 -2.20 3.80
CA ALA A 134 14.83 -0.84 3.33
C ALA A 134 13.88 -0.83 2.11
N LEU A 135 12.97 0.15 2.09
CA LEU A 135 12.07 0.32 0.93
C LEU A 135 12.90 0.70 -0.33
N PRO A 136 12.48 0.29 -1.54
CA PRO A 136 13.16 0.58 -2.80
C PRO A 136 12.90 2.01 -3.26
N VAL A 137 13.41 2.97 -2.48
CA VAL A 137 13.34 4.39 -2.76
C VAL A 137 14.74 4.87 -3.12
N TYR A 138 14.94 5.17 -4.40
CA TYR A 138 16.14 5.84 -4.87
C TYR A 138 16.01 7.34 -4.62
N ARG A 139 17.03 7.94 -4.01
CA ARG A 139 17.15 9.40 -3.86
C ARG A 139 18.32 9.84 -4.73
N ALA A 140 18.18 10.95 -5.44
CA ALA A 140 19.27 11.43 -6.29
C ALA A 140 20.59 11.53 -5.48
N ARG A 141 21.68 10.95 -6.02
CA ARG A 141 23.00 10.87 -5.35
C ARG A 141 23.09 9.96 -4.12
N SER A 142 22.06 9.17 -3.80
CA SER A 142 22.19 8.07 -2.84
C SER A 142 22.88 6.85 -3.46
N ALA A 143 23.22 5.87 -2.62
CA ALA A 143 23.60 4.55 -3.12
C ALA A 143 22.48 3.94 -3.99
N PRO A 144 22.85 3.08 -4.96
CA PRO A 144 21.90 2.45 -5.87
C PRO A 144 20.97 1.48 -5.12
N LEU A 145 19.80 1.24 -5.71
CA LEU A 145 18.93 0.13 -5.36
C LEU A 145 19.59 -1.19 -5.75
N VAL A 146 19.25 -2.25 -5.01
CA VAL A 146 19.72 -3.61 -5.26
C VAL A 146 18.51 -4.49 -5.53
N LEU A 147 18.49 -5.09 -6.72
CA LEU A 147 17.57 -6.14 -7.12
C LEU A 147 18.28 -7.48 -7.00
N GLU A 148 17.69 -8.39 -6.24
CA GLU A 148 18.15 -9.75 -6.07
C GLU A 148 16.98 -10.72 -6.23
N PHE A 149 17.22 -11.83 -6.93
CA PHE A 149 16.23 -12.89 -7.08
C PHE A 149 16.88 -14.18 -7.54
N ASP A 150 16.20 -15.28 -7.32
CA ASP A 150 16.63 -16.58 -7.80
C ASP A 150 15.73 -17.08 -8.90
N VAL A 151 16.32 -17.90 -9.75
CA VAL A 151 15.63 -18.67 -10.77
C VAL A 151 15.93 -20.14 -10.51
N LEU A 152 14.89 -20.93 -10.22
CA LEU A 152 14.99 -22.37 -9.89
C LEU A 152 15.33 -23.20 -11.14
N ARG A 153 16.59 -23.12 -11.57
CA ARG A 153 17.17 -23.81 -12.73
C ARG A 153 18.64 -24.14 -12.43
N SER A 154 19.20 -25.10 -13.17
CA SER A 154 20.61 -25.51 -13.01
C SER A 154 21.58 -24.74 -13.93
N ASN A 155 21.08 -23.96 -14.89
CA ASN A 155 21.88 -23.18 -15.82
C ASN A 155 21.49 -21.71 -15.82
N GLY A 156 22.49 -20.84 -15.74
CA GLY A 156 22.31 -19.40 -15.86
C GLY A 156 22.18 -18.96 -17.31
N ARG A 157 21.45 -17.87 -17.52
CA ARG A 157 21.33 -17.23 -18.82
C ARG A 157 21.18 -15.72 -18.63
N PRO A 158 21.63 -14.90 -19.58
CA PRO A 158 21.31 -13.48 -19.55
C PRO A 158 19.80 -13.25 -19.48
N LEU A 159 19.40 -12.21 -18.78
CA LEU A 159 18.04 -11.68 -18.74
C LEU A 159 18.07 -10.21 -19.15
N SER A 160 16.93 -9.59 -19.43
CA SER A 160 16.84 -8.14 -19.67
C SER A 160 15.93 -7.47 -18.65
N VAL A 161 16.30 -6.24 -18.26
CA VAL A 161 15.51 -5.39 -17.37
C VAL A 161 15.05 -4.12 -18.08
N TYR A 162 13.79 -3.80 -17.88
CA TYR A 162 13.09 -2.64 -18.41
C TYR A 162 12.52 -1.81 -17.26
N PHE A 163 12.38 -0.51 -17.49
CA PHE A 163 11.85 0.43 -16.50
C PHE A 163 10.71 1.21 -17.13
N TYR A 164 9.57 1.30 -16.44
CA TYR A 164 8.43 2.11 -16.85
C TYR A 164 8.13 3.14 -15.79
N HIS A 165 8.13 4.41 -16.16
CA HIS A 165 7.57 5.46 -15.31
C HIS A 165 6.06 5.26 -15.17
N ALA A 166 5.52 5.58 -14.00
CA ALA A 166 4.10 5.57 -13.74
C ALA A 166 3.67 6.77 -12.87
N ASP A 167 2.43 7.22 -13.08
CA ASP A 167 1.81 8.24 -12.25
C ASP A 167 1.54 7.73 -10.81
N ARG A 168 1.04 8.59 -9.92
CA ARG A 168 0.75 8.21 -8.51
C ARG A 168 -0.32 7.11 -8.39
N ARG A 169 -1.07 6.86 -9.47
CA ARG A 169 -2.10 5.83 -9.58
C ARG A 169 -1.57 4.56 -10.29
N TRP A 170 -0.26 4.47 -10.51
CA TRP A 170 0.45 3.38 -11.19
C TRP A 170 0.06 3.17 -12.65
N ARG A 171 -0.44 4.21 -13.33
CA ARG A 171 -0.63 4.16 -14.77
C ARG A 171 0.67 4.58 -15.45
N ARG A 172 1.17 3.73 -16.34
CA ARG A 172 2.30 4.09 -17.22
C ARG A 172 1.89 5.25 -18.09
N ASP A 173 2.66 6.33 -18.05
CA ASP A 173 2.25 7.63 -18.57
C ASP A 173 3.29 8.28 -19.50
N LEU A 174 4.57 7.98 -19.30
CA LEU A 174 5.66 8.54 -20.10
C LEU A 174 6.34 7.50 -21.00
N SER A 175 6.94 7.98 -22.09
CA SER A 175 7.82 7.20 -22.96
C SER A 175 9.26 7.18 -22.43
N PRO A 176 10.04 6.11 -22.69
CA PRO A 176 11.39 5.96 -22.11
C PRO A 176 12.32 7.15 -22.29
N GLY A 177 12.26 7.85 -23.43
CA GLY A 177 13.11 9.02 -23.69
C GLY A 177 12.78 10.27 -22.86
N GLU A 178 11.63 10.29 -22.17
CA GLU A 178 11.23 11.40 -21.30
C GLU A 178 11.79 11.26 -19.89
N TYR A 179 11.98 10.02 -19.41
CA TYR A 179 12.33 9.74 -18.01
C TYR A 179 13.65 8.98 -17.82
N LEU A 180 14.20 8.36 -18.86
CA LEU A 180 15.54 7.74 -18.82
C LEU A 180 16.56 8.56 -19.58
N THR A 181 17.75 8.61 -19.01
CA THR A 181 18.96 9.03 -19.71
C THR A 181 19.85 7.81 -19.94
N GLY A 182 20.33 7.61 -21.17
CA GLY A 182 21.14 6.46 -21.56
C GLY A 182 20.35 5.42 -22.34
N PHE A 183 20.32 4.18 -21.83
CA PHE A 183 19.65 3.06 -22.48
C PHE A 183 18.21 2.86 -21.96
N GLN A 184 17.34 2.31 -22.81
CA GLN A 184 15.95 1.98 -22.41
C GLN A 184 15.82 0.63 -21.71
N ARG A 185 16.86 -0.20 -21.79
CA ARG A 185 16.98 -1.50 -21.13
C ARG A 185 18.43 -1.77 -20.75
N ASP A 186 18.62 -2.65 -19.78
CA ASP A 186 19.92 -3.23 -19.47
C ASP A 186 19.83 -4.76 -19.50
N ASP A 187 20.99 -5.42 -19.56
CA ASP A 187 21.09 -6.88 -19.51
C ASP A 187 21.67 -7.33 -18.17
N LEU A 188 21.03 -8.33 -17.58
CA LEU A 188 21.43 -8.94 -16.30
C LEU A 188 22.43 -10.04 -16.60
N LEU A 189 23.71 -9.66 -16.61
CA LEU A 189 24.83 -10.56 -16.89
C LEU A 189 25.53 -11.07 -15.62
N ASN A 190 25.28 -10.43 -14.47
CA ASN A 190 25.84 -10.85 -13.20
C ASN A 190 24.89 -11.87 -12.54
N TYR A 191 25.20 -13.14 -12.72
CA TYR A 191 24.48 -14.24 -12.11
C TYR A 191 25.42 -15.36 -11.66
N THR A 192 25.07 -16.01 -10.56
CA THR A 192 25.90 -17.04 -9.93
C THR A 192 25.07 -18.30 -9.68
N LEU A 193 25.60 -19.47 -10.00
CA LEU A 193 24.95 -20.74 -9.68
C LEU A 193 24.97 -20.98 -8.18
N SER A 194 23.92 -21.61 -7.66
CA SER A 194 23.88 -22.05 -6.28
C SER A 194 24.98 -23.08 -6.00
N ARG A 195 25.47 -23.11 -4.76
CA ARG A 195 26.57 -23.99 -4.34
C ARG A 195 26.23 -24.69 -3.04
N GLY A 196 26.40 -26.01 -3.02
CA GLY A 196 26.18 -26.81 -1.83
C GLY A 196 24.71 -26.88 -1.41
N THR A 197 23.79 -26.68 -2.36
CA THR A 197 22.35 -26.72 -2.15
C THR A 197 21.73 -27.93 -2.83
N GLN A 198 20.67 -28.50 -2.25
CA GLN A 198 19.93 -29.60 -2.85
C GLN A 198 19.01 -29.15 -3.99
N VAL A 199 18.40 -27.97 -3.84
CA VAL A 199 17.60 -27.36 -4.88
C VAL A 199 18.50 -26.42 -5.68
N PRO A 200 18.87 -26.76 -6.92
CA PRO A 200 19.71 -25.90 -7.73
C PRO A 200 18.93 -24.63 -8.15
N TYR A 201 19.60 -23.50 -8.06
CA TYR A 201 19.09 -22.22 -8.55
C TYR A 201 20.21 -21.35 -9.11
N VAL A 202 19.82 -20.30 -9.82
CA VAL A 202 20.72 -19.25 -10.31
C VAL A 202 20.32 -17.95 -9.65
N HIS A 203 21.24 -17.34 -8.92
CA HIS A 203 21.06 -16.07 -8.25
C HIS A 203 21.45 -14.91 -9.17
N TYR A 204 20.59 -13.91 -9.32
CA TYR A 204 20.85 -12.70 -10.09
C TYR A 204 20.95 -11.51 -9.15
N THR A 205 21.97 -10.68 -9.35
CA THR A 205 22.14 -9.42 -8.61
C THR A 205 22.29 -8.28 -9.61
N TYR A 206 21.49 -7.23 -9.44
CA TYR A 206 21.51 -6.07 -10.30
C TYR A 206 21.40 -4.78 -9.49
N ARG A 207 22.28 -3.81 -9.78
CA ARG A 207 22.32 -2.52 -9.09
C ARG A 207 21.98 -1.40 -10.07
N PHE A 208 21.06 -0.53 -9.65
CA PHE A 208 20.60 0.60 -10.45
C PHE A 208 20.16 1.77 -9.56
N PRO A 209 20.28 3.04 -10.00
CA PRO A 209 20.84 3.49 -11.29
C PRO A 209 22.32 3.10 -11.47
N ASN A 210 22.78 3.09 -12.72
CA ASN A 210 24.15 2.76 -13.11
C ASN A 210 24.57 3.59 -14.34
N ASP A 211 25.75 3.34 -14.90
CA ASP A 211 26.26 4.12 -16.05
C ASP A 211 25.39 4.03 -17.31
N ARG A 212 24.53 3.01 -17.41
CA ARG A 212 23.65 2.75 -18.56
C ARG A 212 22.23 3.24 -18.34
N ILE A 213 21.73 3.16 -17.10
CA ILE A 213 20.36 3.50 -16.71
C ILE A 213 20.39 4.60 -15.66
N GLN A 214 19.93 5.78 -16.02
CA GLN A 214 19.75 6.92 -15.12
C GLN A 214 18.32 7.47 -15.24
N PHE A 215 17.76 7.99 -14.15
CA PHE A 215 16.39 8.53 -14.11
C PHE A 215 16.42 10.06 -14.08
N GLU A 216 15.75 10.68 -15.06
CA GLU A 216 15.64 12.13 -15.20
C GLU A 216 14.42 12.70 -14.46
N ILE A 217 13.36 11.91 -14.34
CA ILE A 217 12.09 12.32 -13.71
C ILE A 217 11.86 11.51 -12.44
N SER A 218 11.46 12.18 -11.36
CA SER A 218 11.03 11.52 -10.13
C SER A 218 9.60 11.01 -10.25
N GLY A 219 9.25 9.98 -9.50
CA GLY A 219 7.92 9.38 -9.56
C GLY A 219 7.92 7.91 -9.18
N ASN A 220 6.83 7.24 -9.54
CA ASN A 220 6.72 5.81 -9.39
C ASN A 220 7.31 5.11 -10.61
N TYR A 221 7.92 3.97 -10.38
CA TYR A 221 8.48 3.17 -11.45
C TYR A 221 8.14 1.70 -11.28
N ILE A 222 7.96 1.02 -12.40
CA ILE A 222 7.82 -0.43 -12.47
C ILE A 222 9.07 -0.97 -13.16
N LEU A 223 9.83 -1.78 -12.44
CA LEU A 223 10.89 -2.61 -12.99
C LEU A 223 10.27 -3.89 -13.55
N ARG A 224 10.65 -4.28 -14.76
CA ARG A 224 10.25 -5.54 -15.41
C ARG A 224 11.50 -6.35 -15.77
N VAL A 225 11.57 -7.59 -15.31
CA VAL A 225 12.58 -8.56 -15.74
C VAL A 225 11.96 -9.53 -16.73
N THR A 226 12.70 -9.83 -17.80
CA THR A 226 12.25 -10.67 -18.93
C THR A 226 13.37 -11.60 -19.39
N GLU A 227 13.01 -12.58 -20.21
CA GLU A 227 14.00 -13.30 -21.03
C GLU A 227 14.79 -12.33 -21.91
N GLN A 228 16.08 -12.61 -22.14
CA GLN A 228 16.97 -11.68 -22.82
C GLN A 228 16.39 -11.21 -24.17
N GLY A 229 16.23 -9.90 -24.31
CA GLY A 229 15.81 -9.25 -25.52
C GLY A 229 14.33 -9.41 -25.89
N ASN A 230 13.52 -10.13 -25.10
CA ASN A 230 12.10 -10.35 -25.34
C ASN A 230 11.24 -9.73 -24.23
N GLU A 231 10.85 -8.48 -24.42
CA GLU A 231 10.09 -7.68 -23.45
C GLU A 231 8.70 -8.26 -23.08
N ASP A 232 8.15 -9.13 -23.93
CA ASP A 232 6.88 -9.82 -23.71
C ASP A 232 7.03 -11.12 -22.90
N ALA A 233 8.23 -11.70 -22.86
CA ALA A 233 8.54 -12.87 -22.05
C ALA A 233 8.84 -12.46 -20.59
N VAL A 234 7.82 -11.91 -19.92
CA VAL A 234 7.92 -11.36 -18.57
C VAL A 234 8.15 -12.45 -17.54
N LEU A 235 9.21 -12.28 -16.74
CA LEU A 235 9.48 -13.12 -15.59
C LEU A 235 8.85 -12.56 -14.32
N PHE A 236 8.94 -11.25 -14.08
CA PHE A 236 8.20 -10.57 -13.01
C PHE A 236 8.26 -9.05 -13.17
N GLU A 237 7.40 -8.36 -12.41
CA GLU A 237 7.47 -6.91 -12.22
C GLU A 237 7.52 -6.53 -10.73
N HIS A 238 8.25 -5.46 -10.44
CA HIS A 238 8.43 -4.93 -9.09
C HIS A 238 8.34 -3.40 -9.07
N PRO A 239 7.58 -2.81 -8.13
CA PRO A 239 7.51 -1.36 -7.97
C PRO A 239 8.77 -0.82 -7.28
N PHE A 240 9.19 0.38 -7.64
CA PHE A 240 10.16 1.18 -6.90
C PHE A 240 9.88 2.67 -7.10
N PHE A 241 10.62 3.50 -6.39
CA PHE A 241 10.38 4.94 -6.33
C PHE A 241 11.67 5.71 -6.60
N VAL A 242 11.56 6.81 -7.35
CA VAL A 242 12.62 7.79 -7.51
C VAL A 242 12.15 9.09 -6.88
N ALA A 243 12.79 9.51 -5.79
CA ALA A 243 12.40 10.67 -5.01
C ALA A 243 13.42 11.81 -5.15
N GLU A 244 12.93 13.04 -5.29
CA GLU A 244 13.77 14.23 -5.35
C GLU A 244 14.33 14.62 -3.99
N GLN A 245 13.55 14.38 -2.93
CA GLN A 245 13.77 14.94 -1.59
C GLN A 245 13.95 16.46 -1.64
N ALA A 246 13.02 17.13 -2.33
CA ALA A 246 13.05 18.56 -2.60
C ALA A 246 12.66 19.42 -1.38
N MET A 247 12.01 18.83 -0.37
CA MET A 247 11.70 19.51 0.89
C MET A 247 11.66 18.53 2.06
N PRO A 248 11.93 19.00 3.30
CA PRO A 248 11.64 18.22 4.49
C PRO A 248 10.14 18.03 4.66
N VAL A 249 9.75 16.86 5.16
CA VAL A 249 8.37 16.51 5.49
C VAL A 249 8.35 16.05 6.94
N ASP A 250 7.42 16.57 7.73
CA ASP A 250 7.13 16.07 9.07
C ASP A 250 5.96 15.09 8.97
N LEU A 251 6.18 13.83 9.33
CA LEU A 251 5.18 12.76 9.32
C LEU A 251 4.80 12.41 10.76
N THR A 252 3.55 12.68 11.12
CA THR A 252 3.00 12.39 12.45
C THR A 252 1.97 11.26 12.38
N LEU A 253 1.83 10.51 13.47
CA LEU A 253 0.83 9.45 13.63
C LEU A 253 -0.07 9.79 14.81
N GLU A 254 -1.38 9.87 14.55
CA GLU A 254 -2.39 10.09 15.57
C GLU A 254 -3.26 8.84 15.77
N SER A 255 -3.70 8.62 16.99
CA SER A 255 -4.63 7.54 17.32
C SER A 255 -6.06 8.08 17.29
N VAL A 256 -6.91 7.50 16.43
CA VAL A 256 -8.29 7.96 16.23
C VAL A 256 -9.30 6.85 16.44
N MET A 257 -10.41 7.19 17.07
CA MET A 257 -11.55 6.29 17.24
C MET A 257 -12.46 6.37 16.02
N VAL A 258 -12.58 5.26 15.29
CA VAL A 258 -13.48 5.15 14.14
C VAL A 258 -14.73 4.40 14.56
N GLY A 259 -15.91 4.95 14.28
CA GLY A 259 -17.18 4.30 14.64
C GLY A 259 -17.29 2.90 14.05
N GLY A 260 -17.64 1.91 14.88
CA GLY A 260 -17.70 0.49 14.49
C GLY A 260 -16.37 -0.26 14.63
N GLN A 261 -15.25 0.44 14.87
CA GLN A 261 -13.99 -0.18 15.26
C GLN A 261 -13.93 -0.33 16.78
N GLY A 262 -13.64 -1.55 17.25
CA GLY A 262 -13.45 -1.84 18.68
C GLY A 262 -12.07 -1.41 19.22
N SER A 263 -11.21 -0.87 18.36
CA SER A 263 -9.84 -0.49 18.68
C SER A 263 -9.45 0.77 17.91
N PRO A 264 -8.54 1.61 18.44
CA PRO A 264 -8.10 2.83 17.77
C PRO A 264 -7.42 2.51 16.43
N SER A 265 -7.68 3.34 15.42
CA SER A 265 -6.98 3.33 14.14
C SER A 265 -5.83 4.34 14.16
N VAL A 266 -4.84 4.13 13.30
CA VAL A 266 -3.70 5.05 13.13
C VAL A 266 -3.97 5.98 11.95
N GLN A 267 -4.05 7.27 12.22
CA GLN A 267 -4.23 8.34 11.26
C GLN A 267 -2.89 9.04 11.01
N PRO A 268 -2.24 8.80 9.86
CA PRO A 268 -1.05 9.53 9.51
C PRO A 268 -1.39 10.91 8.96
N ALA A 269 -0.54 11.89 9.25
CA ALA A 269 -0.60 13.24 8.73
C ALA A 269 0.80 13.72 8.33
N VAL A 270 0.89 14.55 7.30
CA VAL A 270 2.13 15.22 6.90
C VAL A 270 1.99 16.73 6.94
N PHE A 271 3.07 17.38 7.36
CA PHE A 271 3.27 18.82 7.28
C PHE A 271 4.52 19.13 6.49
N PHE A 272 4.44 20.06 5.55
CA PHE A 272 5.61 20.51 4.80
C PHE A 272 5.42 21.92 4.24
N ARG A 273 6.54 22.59 3.95
CA ARG A 273 6.54 23.83 3.17
C ARG A 273 6.84 23.48 1.70
N PRO A 274 5.98 23.84 0.74
CA PRO A 274 6.29 23.64 -0.67
C PRO A 274 7.58 24.36 -1.07
N PRO A 275 8.37 23.81 -2.01
CA PRO A 275 9.47 24.53 -2.64
C PRO A 275 8.98 25.86 -3.21
N GLU A 276 9.84 26.88 -3.21
CA GLU A 276 9.48 28.26 -3.59
C GLU A 276 8.76 28.33 -4.95
N ALA A 277 9.25 27.60 -5.94
CA ALA A 277 8.67 27.52 -7.27
C ALA A 277 7.24 26.93 -7.32
N LEU A 278 6.81 26.22 -6.27
CA LEU A 278 5.54 25.48 -6.20
C LEU A 278 4.57 26.01 -5.15
N GLN A 279 4.91 27.08 -4.40
CA GLN A 279 4.08 27.57 -3.29
C GLN A 279 2.66 27.99 -3.68
N GLY A 280 2.46 28.48 -4.90
CA GLY A 280 1.15 28.88 -5.42
C GLY A 280 0.25 27.73 -5.90
N GLN A 281 0.78 26.50 -5.94
CA GLN A 281 0.17 25.34 -6.62
C GLN A 281 -0.34 24.31 -5.62
N VAL A 282 -0.97 24.79 -4.54
CA VAL A 282 -1.34 23.97 -3.37
C VAL A 282 -2.24 22.78 -3.72
N PHE A 283 -3.12 22.92 -4.71
CA PHE A 283 -4.04 21.87 -5.14
C PHE A 283 -3.42 20.84 -6.09
N ASP A 284 -2.18 21.05 -6.53
CA ASP A 284 -1.44 20.08 -7.36
C ASP A 284 -0.62 19.10 -6.50
N PHE A 285 -0.65 19.26 -5.17
CA PHE A 285 -0.03 18.32 -4.25
C PHE A 285 -0.98 17.17 -3.88
N SER A 286 -0.42 16.00 -3.64
CA SER A 286 -1.15 14.84 -3.10
C SER A 286 -0.22 14.03 -2.21
N THR A 287 -0.78 13.40 -1.18
CA THR A 287 0.00 12.53 -0.29
C THR A 287 -0.59 11.13 -0.27
N CYS A 288 0.25 10.11 -0.42
CA CYS A 288 -0.09 8.72 -0.21
C CYS A 288 0.63 8.16 1.01
N PHE A 289 -0.09 7.39 1.82
CA PHE A 289 0.43 6.75 3.01
C PHE A 289 0.44 5.24 2.84
N VAL A 290 1.51 4.59 3.29
CA VAL A 290 1.73 3.14 3.20
C VAL A 290 2.14 2.62 4.57
N ARG A 291 1.70 1.40 4.90
CA ARG A 291 2.11 0.66 6.11
C ARG A 291 2.90 -0.59 5.72
N ASN A 292 4.03 -0.83 6.38
CA ASN A 292 4.91 -2.00 6.25
C ASN A 292 5.26 -2.34 4.79
N GLY A 293 5.55 -1.33 3.97
CA GLY A 293 5.97 -1.53 2.57
C GLY A 293 4.88 -2.05 1.61
N ARG A 294 3.61 -2.14 2.04
CA ARG A 294 2.50 -2.70 1.24
C ARG A 294 1.89 -1.65 0.29
N TYR A 295 2.56 -1.39 -0.83
CA TYR A 295 2.18 -0.33 -1.77
C TYR A 295 0.81 -0.53 -2.42
N GLU A 296 0.40 -1.78 -2.64
CA GLU A 296 -0.94 -2.12 -3.13
C GLU A 296 -2.07 -1.70 -2.17
N TRP A 297 -1.75 -1.44 -0.90
CA TRP A 297 -2.71 -0.97 0.10
C TRP A 297 -2.51 0.51 0.48
N ALA A 298 -1.79 1.25 -0.37
CA ALA A 298 -1.59 2.68 -0.20
C ALA A 298 -2.94 3.42 -0.13
N ARG A 299 -2.98 4.47 0.70
CA ARG A 299 -4.13 5.35 0.88
C ARG A 299 -3.73 6.77 0.57
N CYS A 300 -4.36 7.37 -0.43
CA CYS A 300 -4.00 8.69 -0.93
C CYS A 300 -5.06 9.75 -0.64
N THR A 301 -4.63 11.00 -0.43
CA THR A 301 -5.48 12.18 -0.36
C THR A 301 -4.91 13.29 -1.24
N ASP A 302 -5.78 13.97 -1.97
CA ASP A 302 -5.51 15.15 -2.79
C ASP A 302 -6.13 16.42 -2.19
N GLN A 303 -6.62 16.35 -0.94
CA GLN A 303 -7.28 17.44 -0.25
C GLN A 303 -6.36 18.05 0.80
N PRO A 304 -5.63 19.14 0.48
CA PRO A 304 -4.85 19.86 1.47
C PRO A 304 -5.77 20.54 2.49
N SER A 305 -5.43 20.44 3.76
CA SER A 305 -5.96 21.32 4.79
C SER A 305 -5.19 22.64 4.77
N LEU A 306 -5.94 23.74 4.62
CA LEU A 306 -5.38 25.09 4.55
C LEU A 306 -5.36 25.79 5.92
N THR A 307 -5.65 25.07 7.01
CA THR A 307 -5.72 25.65 8.36
C THR A 307 -4.36 26.05 8.93
N GLN A 308 -3.28 25.46 8.44
CA GLN A 308 -1.92 25.63 8.96
C GLN A 308 -1.00 26.40 7.99
N GLN A 309 -1.57 27.26 7.13
CA GLN A 309 -0.77 28.05 6.19
C GLN A 309 0.30 28.89 6.91
N PRO A 310 1.54 28.97 6.37
CA PRO A 310 1.94 28.57 5.01
C PRO A 310 2.39 27.10 4.87
N LEU A 311 2.26 26.25 5.91
CA LEU A 311 2.52 24.82 5.77
C LEU A 311 1.32 24.14 5.11
N LEU A 312 1.60 23.22 4.18
CA LEU A 312 0.58 22.31 3.67
C LEU A 312 0.44 21.15 4.64
N HIS A 313 -0.81 20.82 4.94
CA HIS A 313 -1.17 19.74 5.83
C HIS A 313 -2.05 18.75 5.08
N PHE A 314 -1.63 17.49 5.00
CA PHE A 314 -2.42 16.39 4.43
C PHE A 314 -2.56 15.29 5.45
N TYR A 315 -3.76 14.75 5.61
CA TYR A 315 -4.05 13.65 6.52
C TYR A 315 -5.14 12.76 5.94
N LEU A 316 -5.20 11.51 6.38
CA LEU A 316 -6.31 10.62 6.04
C LEU A 316 -7.53 10.95 6.88
N GLN A 317 -8.73 11.00 6.32
CA GLN A 317 -9.94 11.14 7.14
C GLN A 317 -10.09 9.92 8.07
N PRO A 318 -10.67 10.07 9.29
CA PRO A 318 -10.76 8.99 10.27
C PRO A 318 -11.31 7.67 9.72
N GLU A 319 -12.32 7.72 8.85
CA GLU A 319 -12.94 6.54 8.22
C GLU A 319 -11.94 5.76 7.34
N THR A 320 -10.94 6.46 6.83
CA THR A 320 -9.86 5.95 5.99
C THR A 320 -8.52 5.83 6.73
N ALA A 321 -8.50 6.02 8.06
CA ALA A 321 -7.33 5.75 8.90
C ALA A 321 -7.01 4.25 8.95
N PHE A 322 -5.75 3.90 9.15
CA PHE A 322 -5.29 2.52 9.14
C PHE A 322 -5.83 1.77 10.36
N GLU A 323 -6.70 0.79 10.11
CA GLU A 323 -7.17 -0.11 11.17
C GLU A 323 -5.98 -0.86 11.78
N PRO A 324 -6.07 -1.29 13.05
CA PRO A 324 -5.10 -2.21 13.62
C PRO A 324 -4.82 -3.39 12.69
N LEU A 325 -3.55 -3.70 12.51
CA LEU A 325 -3.12 -4.78 11.64
C LEU A 325 -3.37 -6.11 12.34
N ALA A 326 -3.98 -7.06 11.62
CA ALA A 326 -4.11 -8.43 12.10
C ALA A 326 -2.74 -9.04 12.42
N ALA A 327 -2.72 -10.08 13.25
CA ALA A 327 -1.50 -10.80 13.61
C ALA A 327 -0.65 -11.18 12.40
N GLU A 328 0.54 -10.58 12.30
CA GLU A 328 1.60 -11.00 11.41
C GLU A 328 2.51 -11.94 12.18
N TYR A 329 2.66 -13.16 11.68
CA TYR A 329 3.54 -14.17 12.23
C TYR A 329 4.93 -14.02 11.62
N TYR A 330 5.92 -14.47 12.37
CA TYR A 330 7.31 -14.47 11.96
C TYR A 330 7.88 -15.89 12.01
N VAL A 331 8.79 -16.18 11.09
CA VAL A 331 9.61 -17.39 11.11
C VAL A 331 11.04 -17.07 10.65
N ASP A 332 12.01 -17.56 11.41
CA ASP A 332 13.43 -17.58 11.04
C ASP A 332 13.83 -18.99 10.62
N LEU A 333 14.18 -19.15 9.34
CA LEU A 333 14.66 -20.39 8.73
C LEU A 333 16.18 -20.39 8.51
N GLY A 334 16.90 -19.41 9.04
CA GLY A 334 18.33 -19.21 8.78
C GLY A 334 19.21 -20.36 9.27
N ALA A 335 18.87 -20.98 10.40
CA ALA A 335 19.64 -22.08 10.98
C ALA A 335 19.09 -23.48 10.66
N LEU A 336 17.83 -23.61 10.22
CA LEU A 336 17.11 -24.89 10.04
C LEU A 336 17.24 -25.84 11.24
N ARG A 337 17.07 -25.29 12.46
CA ARG A 337 17.12 -26.06 13.71
C ARG A 337 15.78 -26.02 14.41
N VAL A 338 15.44 -27.12 15.09
CA VAL A 338 14.29 -27.16 16.00
C VAL A 338 14.45 -26.08 17.05
N GLY A 339 13.37 -25.35 17.32
CA GLY A 339 13.37 -24.17 18.18
C GLY A 339 11.95 -23.67 18.45
N SER A 340 11.81 -22.38 18.80
CA SER A 340 10.53 -21.80 19.21
C SER A 340 9.41 -21.91 18.16
N ARG A 341 9.75 -21.90 16.87
CA ARG A 341 8.79 -21.95 15.75
C ARG A 341 8.96 -23.17 14.84
N ILE A 342 10.12 -23.81 14.86
CA ILE A 342 10.39 -25.00 14.06
C ILE A 342 10.20 -26.22 14.96
N ALA A 343 9.14 -26.99 14.71
CA ALA A 343 8.79 -28.18 15.45
C ALA A 343 9.69 -29.37 15.06
N ARG A 344 9.95 -29.52 13.76
CA ARG A 344 10.74 -30.64 13.23
C ARG A 344 11.47 -30.26 11.96
N THR A 345 12.66 -30.82 11.78
CA THR A 345 13.43 -30.74 10.54
C THR A 345 13.74 -32.15 10.03
N ASP A 346 13.59 -32.35 8.72
CA ASP A 346 13.97 -33.57 8.03
C ASP A 346 14.90 -33.20 6.86
N LEU A 347 16.19 -33.29 7.15
CA LEU A 347 17.28 -32.97 6.22
C LEU A 347 17.67 -34.17 5.34
N SER A 348 16.91 -35.28 5.38
CA SER A 348 17.18 -36.46 4.53
C SER A 348 16.44 -36.42 3.20
N THR A 349 15.54 -35.45 3.03
CA THR A 349 14.68 -35.29 1.85
C THR A 349 15.17 -34.17 0.94
N SER A 350 14.77 -34.18 -0.33
CA SER A 350 15.04 -33.12 -1.30
C SER A 350 13.74 -32.58 -1.90
N PRO A 351 13.40 -31.30 -1.70
CA PRO A 351 14.03 -30.35 -0.74
C PRO A 351 13.90 -30.82 0.71
N PHE A 352 14.73 -30.29 1.61
CA PHE A 352 14.58 -30.52 3.05
C PHE A 352 13.17 -30.13 3.51
N ARG A 353 12.61 -30.87 4.46
CA ARG A 353 11.27 -30.62 4.99
C ARG A 353 11.34 -30.01 6.38
N ILE A 354 10.67 -28.88 6.55
CA ILE A 354 10.59 -28.13 7.80
C ILE A 354 9.14 -28.09 8.24
N LEU A 355 8.85 -28.57 9.43
CA LEU A 355 7.52 -28.47 10.04
C LEU A 355 7.56 -27.35 11.07
N LEU A 356 6.66 -26.37 10.90
CA LEU A 356 6.48 -25.32 11.89
C LEU A 356 5.52 -25.76 13.00
N GLU A 357 5.69 -25.16 14.18
CA GLU A 357 4.66 -25.19 15.22
C GLU A 357 3.36 -24.58 14.68
N PRO A 358 2.18 -25.18 14.98
CA PRO A 358 0.91 -24.63 14.50
C PRO A 358 0.61 -23.25 15.06
N ASP A 359 0.06 -22.38 14.21
CA ASP A 359 -0.50 -21.10 14.62
C ASP A 359 -1.94 -21.28 15.08
N TYR A 360 -2.25 -20.83 16.29
CA TYR A 360 -3.59 -20.95 16.85
C TYR A 360 -4.33 -19.63 16.72
N ALA A 361 -5.56 -19.67 16.23
CA ALA A 361 -6.43 -18.51 16.11
C ALA A 361 -6.57 -17.72 17.42
N ARG A 362 -6.64 -18.45 18.54
CA ARG A 362 -6.84 -17.93 19.90
C ARG A 362 -5.61 -17.26 20.52
N PHE A 363 -4.44 -17.36 19.91
CA PHE A 363 -3.21 -16.77 20.43
C PHE A 363 -2.72 -15.67 19.48
N SER A 364 -2.32 -14.53 20.05
CA SER A 364 -1.65 -13.49 19.29
C SER A 364 -0.31 -13.96 18.74
N ALA A 365 0.10 -13.40 17.61
CA ALA A 365 1.46 -13.55 17.12
C ALA A 365 2.48 -12.98 18.12
N ASP A 366 3.75 -13.35 17.93
CA ASP A 366 4.85 -12.93 18.79
C ASP A 366 4.99 -11.40 18.78
N ALA A 367 4.80 -10.78 19.94
CA ALA A 367 4.89 -9.33 20.11
C ALA A 367 6.32 -8.79 19.93
N PHE A 368 7.34 -9.66 19.98
CA PHE A 368 8.74 -9.27 19.84
C PHE A 368 9.33 -9.72 18.49
N ALA A 369 8.48 -10.09 17.53
CA ALA A 369 8.92 -10.41 16.19
C ALA A 369 9.67 -9.22 15.56
N PRO A 370 10.83 -9.46 14.91
CA PRO A 370 11.53 -8.39 14.20
C PRO A 370 10.71 -7.93 12.99
N ARG A 371 10.80 -6.63 12.68
CA ARG A 371 10.19 -6.06 11.48
C ARG A 371 11.07 -6.31 10.26
N LEU A 372 10.48 -6.89 9.23
CA LEU A 372 11.11 -7.07 7.92
C LEU A 372 10.56 -6.09 6.86
N ASN A 373 9.58 -5.26 7.22
CA ASN A 373 8.93 -4.29 6.34
C ASN A 373 8.34 -4.93 5.08
N GLY A 374 7.82 -6.16 5.21
CA GLY A 374 7.12 -6.86 4.16
C GLY A 374 8.00 -7.55 3.12
N GLN A 375 9.32 -7.57 3.30
CA GLN A 375 10.27 -8.27 2.41
C GLN A 375 10.94 -9.46 3.13
N PRO A 376 11.38 -10.51 2.40
CA PRO A 376 12.19 -11.55 3.01
C PRO A 376 13.60 -11.03 3.28
N VAL A 377 14.26 -11.60 4.29
CA VAL A 377 15.65 -11.28 4.66
C VAL A 377 16.46 -12.58 4.62
N VAL A 378 17.39 -12.70 3.68
CA VAL A 378 18.22 -13.90 3.48
C VAL A 378 19.59 -13.65 4.07
N SER A 379 20.27 -12.63 3.58
CA SER A 379 21.68 -12.38 3.86
C SER A 379 21.98 -12.16 5.35
N ALA A 380 21.13 -11.39 6.06
CA ALA A 380 21.34 -11.14 7.49
C ALA A 380 20.86 -12.29 8.41
N ALA A 381 19.93 -13.13 7.93
CA ALA A 381 19.31 -14.21 8.69
C ALA A 381 20.10 -15.52 8.61
N VAL A 382 20.65 -15.85 7.44
CA VAL A 382 21.39 -17.09 7.22
C VAL A 382 22.86 -16.90 7.60
N ARG A 383 23.22 -17.33 8.81
CA ARG A 383 24.60 -17.22 9.34
C ARG A 383 25.40 -18.51 9.32
N SER A 384 24.78 -19.59 8.83
CA SER A 384 25.31 -20.95 8.85
C SER A 384 26.25 -21.26 7.67
N VAL A 385 26.22 -20.43 6.63
CA VAL A 385 27.01 -20.59 5.40
C VAL A 385 27.67 -19.26 5.03
N ASN A 386 28.76 -19.33 4.28
CA ASN A 386 29.34 -18.16 3.64
C ASN A 386 28.56 -17.86 2.36
N ASP A 387 28.26 -16.57 2.12
CA ASP A 387 27.52 -16.08 0.96
C ASP A 387 26.11 -16.70 0.84
N PRO A 388 25.17 -16.31 1.74
CA PRO A 388 23.81 -16.83 1.77
C PRO A 388 23.06 -16.76 0.45
N ASP A 389 23.36 -15.77 -0.37
CA ASP A 389 22.63 -15.52 -1.62
C ASP A 389 22.79 -16.71 -2.58
N VAL A 390 23.92 -17.42 -2.55
CA VAL A 390 24.18 -18.59 -3.40
C VAL A 390 24.28 -19.92 -2.65
N ALA A 391 24.36 -19.90 -1.31
CA ALA A 391 24.54 -21.09 -0.48
C ALA A 391 23.35 -21.43 0.43
N ALA A 392 22.34 -20.56 0.53
CA ALA A 392 21.13 -20.85 1.30
C ALA A 392 20.23 -21.87 0.57
N GLU A 393 19.75 -22.87 1.31
CA GLU A 393 18.88 -23.93 0.78
C GLU A 393 17.46 -23.45 0.51
N TYR A 394 16.82 -23.99 -0.53
CA TYR A 394 15.36 -23.98 -0.61
C TYR A 394 14.78 -25.19 0.12
N VAL A 395 13.87 -24.93 1.05
CA VAL A 395 13.26 -25.93 1.93
C VAL A 395 11.74 -25.92 1.79
N SER A 396 11.12 -27.09 1.87
CA SER A 396 9.66 -27.24 1.91
C SER A 396 9.17 -27.01 3.34
N VAL A 397 8.54 -25.86 3.57
CA VAL A 397 8.05 -25.45 4.88
C VAL A 397 6.56 -25.76 5.00
N ARG A 398 6.21 -26.60 5.97
CA ARG A 398 4.82 -26.89 6.31
C ARG A 398 4.32 -25.89 7.35
N PHE A 399 3.42 -25.03 6.90
CA PHE A 399 2.63 -24.15 7.76
C PHE A 399 1.40 -24.90 8.26
N ALA A 400 0.96 -24.57 9.47
CA ALA A 400 -0.20 -25.16 10.10
C ALA A 400 -1.00 -24.09 10.84
N TYR A 401 -2.33 -24.11 10.69
CA TYR A 401 -3.24 -23.18 11.34
C TYR A 401 -4.40 -23.90 12.03
N VAL A 402 -4.59 -23.64 13.32
CA VAL A 402 -5.63 -24.22 14.17
C VAL A 402 -6.75 -23.20 14.40
N PRO A 403 -7.99 -23.46 13.95
CA PRO A 403 -9.13 -22.57 14.15
C PRO A 403 -9.57 -22.53 15.63
N PRO A 404 -10.35 -21.52 16.07
CA PRO A 404 -10.67 -21.32 17.50
C PRO A 404 -11.50 -22.46 18.13
N ASP A 405 -12.34 -23.13 17.34
CA ASP A 405 -13.23 -24.21 17.79
C ASP A 405 -12.88 -25.59 17.22
N ASP A 406 -11.66 -25.76 16.68
CA ASP A 406 -11.21 -26.99 16.01
C ASP A 406 -12.15 -27.44 14.86
N ARG A 407 -12.88 -26.47 14.28
CA ARG A 407 -13.82 -26.65 13.18
C ARG A 407 -13.34 -25.93 11.93
N PRO A 408 -13.55 -26.50 10.73
CA PRO A 408 -13.23 -25.81 9.50
C PRO A 408 -14.09 -24.54 9.34
N PHE A 409 -13.52 -23.56 8.67
CA PHE A 409 -14.17 -22.36 8.17
C PHE A 409 -15.02 -22.64 6.93
N ASP A 410 -16.02 -21.79 6.70
CA ASP A 410 -16.93 -21.89 5.55
C ASP A 410 -16.30 -21.27 4.28
N ALA A 411 -15.23 -20.49 4.46
CA ALA A 411 -14.43 -19.94 3.38
C ALA A 411 -13.00 -20.47 3.41
N GLU A 412 -12.31 -20.30 2.28
CA GLU A 412 -10.91 -20.67 2.16
C GLU A 412 -10.00 -19.90 3.11
N VAL A 413 -8.92 -20.57 3.53
CA VAL A 413 -7.80 -19.96 4.25
C VAL A 413 -6.61 -19.96 3.31
N ILE A 414 -6.00 -18.80 3.10
CA ILE A 414 -4.87 -18.61 2.20
C ILE A 414 -3.70 -18.07 3.02
N LEU A 415 -2.52 -18.67 2.86
CA LEU A 415 -1.28 -18.15 3.41
C LEU A 415 -0.73 -17.05 2.49
N THR A 416 -0.35 -15.93 3.10
CA THR A 416 0.28 -14.79 2.42
C THR A 416 1.46 -14.31 3.24
N GLY A 417 2.49 -13.75 2.61
CA GLY A 417 3.67 -13.29 3.34
C GLY A 417 4.67 -12.55 2.48
N SER A 418 5.79 -12.19 3.07
CA SER A 418 6.87 -11.50 2.36
C SER A 418 7.41 -12.32 1.17
N PHE A 419 7.39 -13.66 1.27
CA PHE A 419 7.82 -14.58 0.21
C PHE A 419 7.01 -14.51 -1.09
N ASN A 420 5.77 -14.01 -1.05
CA ASN A 420 4.93 -13.82 -2.23
C ASN A 420 4.43 -12.37 -2.38
N ARG A 421 5.15 -11.41 -1.78
CA ARG A 421 4.81 -9.98 -1.76
C ARG A 421 3.38 -9.74 -1.29
N TRP A 422 2.98 -10.47 -0.27
CA TRP A 422 1.67 -10.38 0.38
C TRP A 422 0.45 -10.60 -0.53
N ARG A 423 0.65 -11.19 -1.70
CA ARG A 423 -0.44 -11.51 -2.64
C ARG A 423 -1.34 -12.59 -2.06
N ILE A 424 -2.66 -12.40 -2.21
CA ILE A 424 -3.64 -13.45 -1.93
C ILE A 424 -3.67 -14.38 -3.13
N ASP A 425 -2.91 -15.47 -3.04
CA ASP A 425 -2.72 -16.44 -4.13
C ASP A 425 -3.40 -17.77 -3.80
N PRO A 426 -4.35 -18.26 -4.61
CA PRO A 426 -4.95 -19.57 -4.43
C PRO A 426 -3.95 -20.74 -4.39
N ALA A 427 -2.75 -20.58 -4.97
CA ALA A 427 -1.68 -21.57 -4.87
C ALA A 427 -1.23 -21.83 -3.42
N ASN A 428 -1.46 -20.86 -2.53
CA ASN A 428 -1.13 -20.94 -1.10
C ASN A 428 -2.36 -21.25 -0.23
N ARG A 429 -3.43 -21.82 -0.82
CA ARG A 429 -4.62 -22.24 -0.07
C ARG A 429 -4.25 -23.38 0.88
N LEU A 430 -4.63 -23.25 2.15
CA LEU A 430 -4.47 -24.31 3.12
C LEU A 430 -5.56 -25.37 2.96
N ARG A 431 -5.16 -26.63 3.14
CA ARG A 431 -6.08 -27.78 3.16
C ARG A 431 -6.44 -28.13 4.60
N TRP A 432 -7.72 -28.39 4.86
CA TRP A 432 -8.17 -28.92 6.14
C TRP A 432 -7.75 -30.39 6.29
N VAL A 433 -7.24 -30.76 7.46
CA VAL A 433 -6.89 -32.14 7.84
C VAL A 433 -7.79 -32.54 9.01
N PRO A 434 -8.87 -33.32 8.78
CA PRO A 434 -9.84 -33.66 9.82
C PRO A 434 -9.23 -34.33 11.04
N ASP A 435 -8.32 -35.29 10.84
CA ASP A 435 -7.71 -36.07 11.92
C ASP A 435 -6.79 -35.23 12.83
N GLU A 436 -6.26 -34.13 12.29
CA GLU A 436 -5.38 -33.21 13.01
C GLU A 436 -6.09 -31.92 13.44
N GLN A 437 -7.37 -31.77 13.06
CA GLN A 437 -8.22 -30.59 13.26
C GLN A 437 -7.54 -29.25 12.92
N ARG A 438 -6.73 -29.24 11.86
CA ARG A 438 -5.97 -28.05 11.45
C ARG A 438 -5.89 -27.93 9.94
N TYR A 439 -5.61 -26.72 9.51
CA TYR A 439 -5.28 -26.37 8.15
C TYR A 439 -3.77 -26.50 7.93
N VAL A 440 -3.33 -27.00 6.78
CA VAL A 440 -1.89 -27.11 6.43
C VAL A 440 -1.62 -26.69 5.00
N VAL A 441 -0.42 -26.18 4.73
CA VAL A 441 0.10 -25.93 3.38
C VAL A 441 1.62 -26.10 3.38
N ASP A 442 2.17 -26.64 2.30
CA ASP A 442 3.61 -26.74 2.09
C ASP A 442 4.03 -25.65 1.10
N VAL A 443 5.01 -24.81 1.49
CA VAL A 443 5.54 -23.73 0.65
C VAL A 443 7.06 -23.86 0.55
N LEU A 444 7.57 -23.78 -0.68
CA LEU A 444 9.02 -23.79 -0.94
C LEU A 444 9.60 -22.40 -0.66
N LEU A 445 10.48 -22.29 0.34
CA LEU A 445 11.11 -21.04 0.77
C LEU A 445 12.63 -21.20 0.82
N LYS A 446 13.38 -20.16 0.47
CA LYS A 446 14.83 -20.11 0.72
C LYS A 446 15.07 -19.97 2.22
N GLN A 447 16.18 -20.45 2.77
CA GLN A 447 16.56 -20.11 4.15
C GLN A 447 16.62 -18.58 4.29
N GLY A 448 16.07 -18.08 5.39
CA GLY A 448 15.91 -16.66 5.62
C GLY A 448 14.83 -16.39 6.67
N ALA A 449 14.56 -15.12 6.92
CA ALA A 449 13.52 -14.65 7.80
C ALA A 449 12.32 -14.14 6.97
N TYR A 450 11.11 -14.48 7.44
CA TYR A 450 9.86 -14.18 6.74
C TYR A 450 8.76 -13.72 7.70
N GLU A 451 7.97 -12.76 7.22
CA GLU A 451 6.69 -12.36 7.80
C GLU A 451 5.57 -13.02 6.99
N TYR A 452 4.52 -13.48 7.66
CA TYR A 452 3.35 -14.09 7.02
C TYR A 452 2.07 -13.89 7.82
N ALA A 453 0.93 -14.06 7.16
CA ALA A 453 -0.39 -13.96 7.75
C ALA A 453 -1.37 -14.90 7.03
N TYR A 454 -2.52 -15.10 7.65
CA TYR A 454 -3.62 -15.87 7.09
C TYR A 454 -4.72 -14.94 6.59
N PHE A 455 -5.15 -15.15 5.35
CA PHE A 455 -6.28 -14.44 4.76
C PHE A 455 -7.48 -15.37 4.63
N SER A 456 -8.67 -14.88 5.00
CA SER A 456 -9.94 -15.54 4.70
C SER A 456 -11.07 -14.52 4.62
N ARG A 457 -12.12 -14.88 3.87
CA ARG A 457 -13.40 -14.17 3.88
C ARG A 457 -14.31 -14.60 5.04
N ASP A 458 -13.99 -15.70 5.71
CA ASP A 458 -14.76 -16.23 6.84
C ASP A 458 -14.81 -15.21 7.99
N ALA A 459 -16.01 -14.94 8.49
CA ALA A 459 -16.22 -13.94 9.54
C ALA A 459 -15.67 -14.35 10.91
N ARG A 460 -15.54 -15.66 11.19
CA ARG A 460 -14.89 -16.17 12.41
C ARG A 460 -13.40 -15.87 12.35
N LEU A 461 -12.71 -16.27 11.28
CA LEU A 461 -11.27 -16.00 11.16
C LEU A 461 -10.96 -14.49 11.20
N ARG A 462 -11.70 -13.67 10.44
CA ARG A 462 -11.49 -12.22 10.43
C ARG A 462 -11.68 -11.56 11.80
N ARG A 463 -12.53 -12.14 12.65
CA ARG A 463 -12.76 -11.64 14.01
C ARG A 463 -11.59 -11.99 14.93
N GLU A 464 -11.14 -13.24 14.92
CA GLU A 464 -10.00 -13.70 15.71
C GLU A 464 -8.72 -12.92 15.36
N LEU A 465 -8.46 -12.76 14.06
CA LEU A 465 -7.31 -11.99 13.58
C LEU A 465 -7.34 -10.52 13.99
N ARG A 466 -8.54 -9.95 14.25
CA ARG A 466 -8.72 -8.57 14.72
C ARG A 466 -8.69 -8.44 16.24
N SER A 467 -9.08 -9.47 16.99
CA SER A 467 -9.06 -9.45 18.46
C SER A 467 -7.66 -9.71 19.02
N ASN A 468 -6.88 -10.52 18.31
CA ASN A 468 -5.54 -10.92 18.74
C ASN A 468 -4.46 -10.07 18.05
N LEU A 469 -4.49 -8.77 18.35
CA LEU A 469 -3.52 -7.80 17.82
C LEU A 469 -2.20 -7.97 18.57
N PRO A 470 -1.10 -8.37 17.92
CA PRO A 470 0.20 -8.27 18.54
C PRO A 470 0.56 -6.78 18.67
N ARG A 471 1.31 -6.43 19.72
CA ARG A 471 1.99 -5.13 19.77
C ARG A 471 3.21 -5.21 18.86
N THR A 472 2.98 -5.09 17.55
CA THR A 472 4.06 -4.99 16.58
C THR A 472 4.26 -3.53 16.22
N ASP A 473 5.52 -3.10 16.29
CA ASP A 473 5.92 -1.86 15.67
C ASP A 473 5.54 -1.89 14.18
N ASN A 474 5.05 -0.77 13.65
CA ASN A 474 4.67 -0.66 12.24
C ASN A 474 5.44 0.48 11.58
N LEU A 475 5.92 0.27 10.36
CA LEU A 475 6.55 1.33 9.56
C LEU A 475 5.49 2.02 8.72
N TYR A 476 5.26 3.30 8.98
CA TYR A 476 4.43 4.16 8.14
C TYR A 476 5.32 5.00 7.23
N THR A 477 4.97 5.08 5.96
CA THR A 477 5.69 5.86 4.95
C THR A 477 4.72 6.81 4.26
N ALA A 478 5.12 8.08 4.14
CA ALA A 478 4.40 9.08 3.36
C ALA A 478 5.14 9.37 2.06
N PHE A 479 4.40 9.43 0.96
CA PHE A 479 4.86 9.81 -0.37
C PHE A 479 4.17 11.11 -0.77
N VAL A 480 4.94 12.19 -0.90
CA VAL A 480 4.41 13.51 -1.28
C VAL A 480 4.65 13.74 -2.77
N TYR A 481 3.56 13.76 -3.53
CA TYR A 481 3.55 13.97 -4.96
C TYR A 481 3.17 15.39 -5.34
N TYR A 482 3.62 15.80 -6.51
CA TYR A 482 3.20 17.02 -7.19
C TYR A 482 2.81 16.72 -8.64
N ARG A 483 1.63 17.14 -9.07
CA ARG A 483 1.13 16.99 -10.44
C ARG A 483 1.82 17.99 -11.35
N ASP A 484 2.78 17.52 -12.13
CA ASP A 484 3.46 18.33 -13.14
C ASP A 484 2.64 18.37 -14.43
N LEU A 485 1.87 19.43 -14.63
CA LEU A 485 1.02 19.62 -15.81
C LEU A 485 1.83 19.77 -17.11
N LEU A 486 3.07 20.24 -17.05
CA LEU A 486 3.92 20.39 -18.24
C LEU A 486 4.42 19.04 -18.73
N ARG A 487 4.77 18.15 -17.80
CA ARG A 487 5.21 16.77 -18.09
C ARG A 487 4.05 15.77 -18.14
N ASN A 488 2.84 16.20 -17.80
CA ASN A 488 1.65 15.37 -17.70
C ASN A 488 1.80 14.15 -16.75
N THR A 489 2.60 14.29 -15.69
CA THR A 489 2.94 13.19 -14.77
C THR A 489 2.91 13.65 -13.30
N ASP A 490 3.12 12.71 -12.37
CA ASP A 490 3.24 12.99 -10.94
C ASP A 490 4.70 12.82 -10.49
N ARG A 491 5.32 13.93 -10.06
CA ARG A 491 6.67 13.93 -9.49
C ARG A 491 6.63 13.55 -8.02
N LEU A 492 7.58 12.73 -7.58
CA LEU A 492 7.72 12.34 -6.17
C LEU A 492 8.72 13.27 -5.47
N LEU A 493 8.19 14.30 -4.80
CA LEU A 493 9.01 15.36 -4.22
C LEU A 493 9.68 14.93 -2.92
N ALA A 494 9.02 14.12 -2.10
CA ALA A 494 9.57 13.67 -0.83
C ALA A 494 8.98 12.32 -0.41
N VAL A 495 9.78 11.57 0.36
CA VAL A 495 9.40 10.33 1.02
C VAL A 495 9.93 10.35 2.44
N GLU A 496 9.02 10.21 3.40
CA GLU A 496 9.32 10.26 4.83
C GLU A 496 8.77 9.01 5.55
N GLN A 497 9.45 8.59 6.61
CA GLN A 497 9.16 7.34 7.30
C GLN A 497 9.15 7.52 8.82
N VAL A 498 8.18 6.90 9.48
CA VAL A 498 8.11 6.88 10.94
C VAL A 498 7.67 5.51 11.43
N VAL A 499 8.27 5.05 12.53
CA VAL A 499 7.89 3.81 13.19
C VAL A 499 6.88 4.14 14.29
N SER A 500 5.72 3.47 14.27
CA SER A 500 4.80 3.42 15.39
C SER A 500 5.28 2.37 16.38
N TYR A 501 5.34 2.73 17.66
CA TYR A 501 5.66 1.85 18.79
C TYR A 501 4.41 1.56 19.63
#